data_AF-A0A640SUY6-F1
#
_entry.id   AF-A0A640SUY6-F1
#
_cell.length_a   1.000
_cell.length_b   1.000
_cell.length_c   1.000
_cell.angle_alpha   90.00
_cell.angle_beta   90.00
_cell.angle_gamma   90.00
#
_symmetry.space_group_name_H-M   'P 1'
#
loop_
_entity.id
_entity.type
_entity.pdbx_description
1 polymer ?
#
loop_
_entity_poly.entity_id
_entity_poly.type
_entity_poly.pdbx_seq_one_letter_code
_entity_poly.pdbx_strand_id
1 'polypeptide(L)'
;MSATALIVIDMLNSYDHEDAELLLPLVRTVLPRVISLIDRARRSDTEVIYVNGNFGLWRSHHDELLDAVLSGPHGDLVEPVRPE
;
A
#
# COMPACT_ATOMS: atom_id res chain seq x y z
N MET A 1 -9.73 0.19 27.28
CA MET A 1 -9.86 -0.19 25.86
C MET A 1 -8.47 -0.25 25.28
N SER A 2 -8.07 -1.36 24.66
CA SER A 2 -6.79 -1.43 23.95
C SER A 2 -6.98 -0.70 22.62
N ALA A 3 -6.24 0.39 22.40
CA ALA A 3 -6.18 1.03 21.09
C ALA A 3 -5.40 0.11 20.17
N THR A 4 -6.07 -0.45 19.16
CA THR A 4 -5.46 -1.25 18.10
C THR A 4 -5.43 -0.41 16.84
N ALA A 5 -4.34 -0.52 16.08
CA ALA A 5 -4.21 0.05 14.75
C ALA A 5 -3.67 -1.00 13.79
N LEU A 6 -4.07 -0.92 12.52
CA LEU A 6 -3.48 -1.65 11.42
C LEU A 6 -2.45 -0.74 10.76
N ILE A 7 -1.20 -1.21 10.66
CA ILE A 7 -0.14 -0.51 9.93
C ILE A 7 0.06 -1.21 8.59
N VAL A 8 -0.10 -0.46 7.49
CA VAL A 8 0.12 -0.92 6.12
C VAL A 8 1.44 -0.31 5.63
N ILE A 9 2.45 -1.15 5.44
CA ILE A 9 3.82 -0.71 5.16
C ILE A 9 4.18 -0.98 3.70
N ASP A 10 4.72 0.02 3.00
CA ASP A 10 5.30 -0.05 1.65
C ASP A 10 4.39 -0.70 0.58
N MET A 11 3.07 -0.57 0.76
CA MET A 11 2.06 -1.05 -0.20
C MET A 11 1.67 0.00 -1.24
N LEU A 12 2.02 1.28 -1.02
CA LEU A 12 1.98 2.28 -2.09
C LEU A 12 3.34 2.22 -2.76
N ASN A 13 3.47 1.40 -3.80
CA ASN A 13 4.74 1.06 -4.39
C ASN A 13 4.63 1.03 -5.91
N SER A 14 5.52 1.72 -6.61
CA SER A 14 5.58 1.67 -8.08
C SER A 14 6.09 0.34 -8.60
N TYR A 15 6.78 -0.45 -7.76
CA TYR A 15 7.54 -1.65 -8.12
C TYR A 15 8.53 -1.38 -9.27
N ASP A 16 9.07 -0.16 -9.33
CA ASP A 16 10.08 0.27 -10.30
C ASP A 16 11.48 0.16 -9.69
N HIS A 17 11.90 -1.08 -9.44
CA HIS A 17 13.22 -1.40 -8.90
C HIS A 17 13.76 -2.70 -9.52
N GLU A 18 15.08 -2.87 -9.51
CA GLU A 18 15.80 -3.90 -10.29
C GLU A 18 15.32 -5.34 -10.01
N ASP A 19 14.87 -5.61 -8.79
CA ASP A 19 14.41 -6.91 -8.31
C ASP A 19 12.88 -7.05 -8.18
N ALA A 20 12.10 -6.10 -8.70
CA ALA A 20 10.63 -6.11 -8.61
C ALA A 20 10.00 -7.37 -9.20
N GLU A 21 10.52 -7.86 -10.33
CA GLU A 21 10.03 -9.08 -10.99
C GLU A 21 10.09 -10.32 -10.10
N LEU A 22 10.99 -10.36 -9.12
CA LEU A 22 11.07 -11.43 -8.13
C LEU A 22 9.98 -11.30 -7.05
N LEU A 23 9.52 -10.08 -6.78
CA LEU A 23 8.56 -9.73 -5.74
C LEU A 23 7.10 -9.79 -6.24
N LEU A 24 6.85 -9.37 -7.48
CA LEU A 24 5.50 -9.25 -8.07
C LEU A 24 4.64 -10.52 -7.91
N PRO A 25 5.14 -11.76 -8.13
CA PRO A 25 4.32 -12.96 -7.95
C PRO A 25 3.84 -13.16 -6.51
N LEU A 26 4.70 -12.83 -5.54
CA LEU A 26 4.39 -12.94 -4.12
C LEU A 26 3.38 -11.88 -3.69
N VAL A 27 3.55 -10.64 -4.15
CA VAL A 27 2.60 -9.55 -3.90
C VAL A 27 1.23 -9.93 -4.42
N ARG A 28 1.12 -10.40 -5.67
CA ARG A 28 -0.16 -10.85 -6.26
C ARG A 28 -0.83 -11.96 -5.44
N THR A 29 -0.03 -12.86 -4.85
CA THR A 29 -0.52 -13.95 -4.02
C THR A 29 -1.06 -13.46 -2.66
N VAL A 30 -0.40 -12.47 -2.05
CA VAL A 30 -0.75 -11.94 -0.72
C VAL A 30 -1.81 -10.85 -0.76
N LEU A 31 -1.89 -10.08 -1.85
CA LEU A 31 -2.73 -8.89 -1.98
C LEU A 31 -4.20 -9.12 -1.56
N PRO A 32 -4.89 -10.21 -1.95
CA PRO A 32 -6.27 -10.45 -1.50
C PRO A 32 -6.43 -10.52 0.03
N ARG A 33 -5.41 -11.01 0.74
CA ARG A 33 -5.42 -11.09 2.21
C ARG A 33 -5.19 -9.72 2.84
N VAL A 34 -4.34 -8.90 2.23
CA VAL A 34 -4.09 -7.51 2.67
C VAL A 34 -5.37 -6.69 2.52
N ILE A 35 -6.04 -6.77 1.37
CA ILE A 35 -7.33 -6.11 1.13
C ILE A 35 -8.33 -6.52 2.21
N SER A 36 -8.50 -7.83 2.44
CA SER A 36 -9.43 -8.33 3.46
C SER A 36 -9.10 -7.85 4.88
N LEU A 37 -7.82 -7.61 5.20
CA LEU A 37 -7.38 -7.12 6.51
C LEU A 37 -7.71 -5.63 6.67
N ILE A 38 -7.42 -4.82 5.65
CA ILE A 38 -7.75 -3.39 5.60
C ILE A 38 -9.27 -3.21 5.72
N ASP A 39 -10.02 -3.93 4.90
CA ASP A 39 -11.49 -3.93 4.92
C ASP A 39 -12.06 -4.28 6.30
N ARG A 40 -11.45 -5.24 6.99
CA ARG A 40 -11.89 -5.62 8.34
C ARG A 40 -11.60 -4.51 9.34
N ALA A 41 -10.41 -3.91 9.29
CA ALA A 41 -10.03 -2.81 10.19
C ALA A 41 -10.96 -1.60 10.01
N ARG A 42 -11.25 -1.22 8.76
CA ARG A 42 -12.20 -0.14 8.42
C ARG A 42 -13.60 -0.40 8.97
N ARG A 43 -14.08 -1.65 8.93
CA ARG A 43 -15.40 -2.02 9.49
C ARG A 43 -15.45 -2.08 11.03
N SER A 44 -14.32 -2.04 11.72
CA SER A 44 -14.24 -2.26 13.17
C SER A 44 -13.67 -1.07 13.95
N ASP A 45 -13.83 0.16 13.43
CA ASP A 45 -13.28 1.40 14.01
C ASP A 45 -11.79 1.30 14.37
N THR A 46 -11.04 0.49 13.62
CA THR A 46 -9.61 0.30 13.82
C THR A 46 -8.86 1.24 12.89
N GLU A 47 -8.02 2.11 13.47
CA GLU A 47 -7.21 3.05 12.70
C GLU A 47 -6.34 2.31 11.67
N VAL A 48 -6.35 2.77 10.42
CA VAL A 48 -5.48 2.24 9.36
C VAL A 48 -4.43 3.28 9.02
N ILE A 49 -3.17 2.98 9.33
CA ILE A 49 -2.04 3.88 9.16
C ILE A 49 -1.18 3.37 8.02
N TYR A 50 -0.99 4.18 6.99
CA TYR A 50 -0.11 3.88 5.87
C TYR A 50 1.27 4.48 6.10
N VAL A 51 2.30 3.67 5.94
CA VAL A 51 3.70 4.08 6.08
C VAL A 51 4.44 3.63 4.84
N ASN A 52 4.91 4.57 4.01
CA ASN A 52 5.72 4.27 2.84
C ASN A 52 7.05 5.04 2.94
N GLY A 53 8.16 4.33 2.80
CA GLY A 53 9.51 4.89 2.75
C GLY A 53 10.27 4.54 1.47
N ASN A 54 9.66 3.74 0.62
CA ASN A 54 10.21 3.17 -0.61
C ASN A 54 10.54 4.18 -1.74
N PHE A 55 10.06 5.43 -1.68
CA PHE A 55 10.36 6.43 -2.73
C PHE A 55 11.66 7.20 -2.52
N GLY A 56 12.29 7.11 -1.34
CA GLY A 56 13.50 7.91 -1.02
C GLY A 56 13.27 9.44 -1.02
N LEU A 57 12.04 9.89 -1.21
CA LEU A 57 11.65 11.29 -1.23
C LEU A 57 11.23 11.73 0.18
N TRP A 58 12.09 12.49 0.85
CA TRP A 58 11.87 13.00 2.21
C TRP A 58 10.70 13.98 2.32
N ARG A 59 10.30 14.61 1.22
CA ARG A 59 9.12 15.49 1.10
C ARG A 59 8.41 15.21 -0.21
N SER A 60 7.36 14.40 -0.16
CA SER A 60 6.41 14.21 -1.26
C SER A 60 5.03 14.61 -0.75
N HIS A 61 4.24 15.29 -1.55
CA HIS A 61 2.81 15.38 -1.26
C HIS A 61 2.21 14.00 -1.49
N HIS A 62 1.42 13.54 -0.52
CA HIS A 62 0.81 12.21 -0.52
C HIS A 62 0.09 11.91 -1.84
N ASP A 63 -0.71 12.87 -2.31
CA ASP A 63 -1.54 12.74 -3.50
C ASP A 63 -0.70 12.62 -4.77
N GLU A 64 0.36 13.42 -4.91
CA GLU A 64 1.27 13.37 -6.08
C GLU A 64 1.95 12.00 -6.19
N LEU A 65 2.34 11.41 -5.06
CA LEU A 65 2.95 10.09 -5.00
C LEU A 65 1.95 9.00 -5.34
N LEU A 66 0.73 9.06 -4.77
CA LEU A 66 -0.31 8.10 -5.06
C LEU A 66 -0.69 8.13 -6.54
N ASP A 67 -0.89 9.32 -7.11
CA ASP A 67 -1.21 9.50 -8.53
C ASP A 67 -0.11 8.94 -9.44
N ALA A 68 1.16 9.20 -9.11
CA ALA A 68 2.29 8.68 -9.87
C ALA A 68 2.34 7.15 -9.86
N VAL A 69 2.09 6.53 -8.71
CA VAL A 69 2.06 5.07 -8.55
C VAL A 69 0.88 4.45 -9.29
N LEU A 70 -0.32 5.02 -9.15
CA LEU A 70 -1.53 4.53 -9.81
C LEU A 70 -1.45 4.64 -11.34
N SER A 71 -0.73 5.64 -11.84
CA SER A 71 -0.48 5.83 -13.29
C SER A 71 0.61 4.91 -13.85
N GLY A 72 1.33 4.19 -12.98
CA GLY A 72 2.41 3.28 -13.34
C GLY A 72 1.93 1.90 -13.82
N PRO A 73 2.86 1.05 -14.30
CA PRO A 73 2.54 -0.28 -14.86
C PRO A 73 1.94 -1.27 -13.85
N HIS A 74 2.08 -0.97 -12.55
CA HIS A 74 1.62 -1.82 -11.44
C HIS A 74 0.55 -1.14 -10.58
N GLY A 75 -0.14 -0.13 -11.12
CA GLY A 75 -1.27 0.51 -10.44
C GLY A 75 -2.38 -0.47 -10.04
N ASP A 76 -2.50 -1.61 -10.75
CA ASP A 76 -3.42 -2.71 -10.42
C ASP A 76 -3.17 -3.34 -9.05
N LEU A 77 -1.94 -3.25 -8.54
CA LEU A 77 -1.56 -3.77 -7.22
C LEU A 77 -1.82 -2.77 -6.09
N VAL A 78 -1.90 -1.48 -6.41
CA VAL A 78 -1.97 -0.39 -5.44
C VAL A 78 -3.38 0.15 -5.29
N GLU A 79 -4.13 0.26 -6.38
CA GLU A 79 -5.52 0.73 -6.37
C GLU A 79 -6.41 0.04 -5.31
N PRO A 80 -6.34 -1.30 -5.11
CA PRO A 80 -7.19 -1.97 -4.12
C PRO A 80 -6.85 -1.65 -2.66
N VAL A 81 -5.65 -1.13 -2.41
CA VAL A 81 -5.13 -0.87 -1.05
C VAL A 81 -4.94 0.62 -0.78
N ARG A 82 -5.32 1.51 -1.70
CA ARG A 82 -5.14 2.95 -1.52
C ARG A 82 -5.82 3.47 -0.23
N PRO A 83 -5.27 4.52 0.40
CA PRO A 83 -5.94 5.25 1.48
C PRO A 83 -7.27 5.84 1.00
N GLU A 84 -8.18 6.11 1.95
CA GLU A 84 -9.44 6.81 1.70
C GLU A 84 -9.27 8.34 1.72
#